data_AF-A0A9E2N1V7-F1
#
_entry.id   AF-A0A9E2N1V7-F1
#
_cell.length_a   1.000
_cell.length_b   1.000
_cell.length_c   1.000
_cell.angle_alpha   90.00
_cell.angle_beta   90.00
_cell.angle_gamma   90.00
#
_symmetry.space_group_name_H-M   'P 1'
#
loop_
_entity.id
_entity.type
_entity.pdbx_description
1 polymer ?
#
loop_
_entity_poly.entity_id
_entity_poly.type
_entity_poly.pdbx_seq_one_letter_code
_entity_poly.pdbx_strand_id
1 'polypeptide(L)'
;MMLKMRRPRAGFTLIELLLVLTIIGLTYALVIPRAQRAKMDSNYSQIRQDASEIGSFALSWAQNRAHSQPPGYNYTVKDFLDQDISARDERGLNNKKLVDKYTGNTDYEVVEALIAPQQMPRNPFNEASYFDKVNNDDKAPSNKPGLLYLAARPDPKDKDYLNFYFLYTAESDEKSGARWFDGMNDQDDNQVRRGIFVARLYDDKEDGAPEPASLTGR
;
A
#
# COMPACT_ATOMS: atom_id res chain seq x y z
N MET A 1 81.30 10.97 -3.83
CA MET A 1 80.25 10.16 -4.49
C MET A 1 79.41 9.54 -3.38
N MET A 2 78.18 10.01 -3.18
CA MET A 2 77.37 9.76 -1.98
C MET A 2 76.44 8.56 -2.24
N LEU A 3 76.66 7.42 -1.56
CA LEU A 3 75.82 6.23 -1.72
C LEU A 3 74.45 6.47 -1.07
N LYS A 4 73.42 6.60 -1.92
CA LYS A 4 72.02 6.64 -1.52
C LYS A 4 71.61 5.25 -1.03
N MET A 5 71.64 5.03 0.28
CA MET A 5 71.10 3.81 0.91
C MET A 5 69.61 3.65 0.56
N ARG A 6 69.28 2.62 -0.21
CA ARG A 6 67.89 2.21 -0.46
C ARG A 6 67.37 1.54 0.82
N ARG A 7 66.35 2.12 1.44
CA ARG A 7 65.65 1.49 2.57
C ARG A 7 65.02 0.17 2.12
N PRO A 8 65.12 -0.90 2.91
CA PRO A 8 64.43 -2.16 2.62
C PRO A 8 62.91 -1.91 2.62
N ARG A 9 62.23 -2.36 1.56
CA ARG A 9 60.77 -2.39 1.51
C ARG A 9 60.31 -3.62 2.30
N ALA A 10 59.58 -3.40 3.39
CA ALA A 10 58.91 -4.48 4.11
C ALA A 10 57.87 -5.11 3.18
N GLY A 11 58.03 -6.40 2.87
CA GLY A 11 57.04 -7.18 2.13
C GLY A 11 55.91 -7.62 3.06
N PHE A 12 54.69 -7.66 2.52
CA PHE A 12 53.51 -8.11 3.24
C PHE A 12 53.59 -9.61 3.51
N THR A 13 53.34 -10.04 4.75
CA THR A 13 53.40 -11.47 5.10
C THR A 13 52.07 -12.16 4.81
N LEU A 14 52.11 -13.46 4.47
CA LEU A 14 50.90 -14.26 4.24
C LEU A 14 50.03 -14.35 5.50
N ILE A 15 50.65 -14.36 6.68
CA ILE A 15 49.94 -14.37 7.96
C ILE A 15 49.22 -13.05 8.24
N GLU A 16 49.80 -11.90 7.89
CA GLU A 16 49.09 -10.61 7.96
C GLU A 16 47.86 -10.59 7.06
N LEU A 17 47.95 -11.12 5.84
CA LEU A 17 46.79 -11.23 4.95
C LEU A 17 45.70 -12.11 5.58
N LEU A 18 46.09 -13.27 6.12
CA LEU A 18 45.16 -14.23 6.68
C LEU A 18 44.45 -13.67 7.91
N LEU A 19 45.17 -12.97 8.79
CA LEU A 19 44.60 -12.32 9.95
C LEU A 19 43.56 -11.25 9.55
N VAL A 20 43.90 -10.40 8.58
CA VAL A 20 43.01 -9.33 8.11
C VAL A 20 41.73 -9.93 7.51
N LEU A 21 41.86 -10.94 6.64
CA LEU A 21 40.69 -11.62 6.06
C LEU A 21 39.82 -12.30 7.12
N THR A 22 40.44 -12.87 8.16
CA THR A 22 39.71 -13.50 9.27
C THR A 22 38.88 -12.47 10.06
N ILE A 23 39.48 -11.32 10.39
CA ILE A 23 38.78 -10.25 11.13
C ILE A 23 37.66 -9.64 10.27
N ILE A 24 37.91 -9.40 8.98
CA ILE A 24 36.89 -8.88 8.06
C ILE A 24 35.76 -9.89 7.90
N GLY A 25 36.06 -11.17 7.67
CA GLY A 25 35.07 -12.24 7.53
C GLY A 25 34.18 -12.38 8.76
N LEU A 26 34.77 -12.36 9.97
CA LEU A 26 34.03 -12.42 11.22
C LEU A 26 33.14 -11.19 11.41
N THR A 27 33.62 -10.01 11.03
CA THR A 27 32.83 -8.77 11.09
C THR A 27 31.63 -8.82 10.14
N TYR A 28 31.85 -9.22 8.88
CA TYR A 28 30.77 -9.33 7.88
C TYR A 28 29.71 -10.35 8.27
N ALA A 29 30.11 -11.50 8.82
CA ALA A 29 29.20 -12.54 9.28
C ALA A 29 28.19 -12.04 10.33
N LEU A 30 28.58 -11.05 11.15
CA LEU A 30 27.72 -10.45 12.16
C LEU A 30 26.89 -9.28 11.64
N VAL A 31 27.43 -8.49 10.69
CA VAL A 31 26.77 -7.27 10.19
C VAL A 31 25.67 -7.57 9.18
N ILE A 32 25.89 -8.51 8.24
CA ILE A 32 24.93 -8.81 7.16
C ILE A 32 23.53 -9.19 7.68
N PRO A 33 23.35 -10.16 8.59
CA PRO A 33 22.00 -10.56 9.02
C PRO A 33 21.27 -9.44 9.76
N ARG A 34 22.01 -8.54 10.44
CA ARG A 34 21.43 -7.37 11.10
C ARG A 34 20.99 -6.31 10.10
N ALA A 35 21.81 -6.05 9.09
CA ALA A 35 21.49 -5.10 8.02
C ALA A 35 20.26 -5.55 7.22
N GLN A 36 20.12 -6.85 6.95
CA GLN A 36 18.96 -7.40 6.26
C GLN A 36 17.66 -7.19 7.05
N ARG A 37 17.66 -7.46 8.36
CA ARG A 37 16.49 -7.21 9.22
C ARG A 37 16.13 -5.73 9.27
N ALA A 38 17.12 -4.86 9.46
CA ALA A 38 16.90 -3.42 9.47
C ALA A 38 16.32 -2.91 8.14
N LYS A 39 16.79 -3.43 7.00
CA LYS A 39 16.21 -3.12 5.69
C LYS A 39 14.75 -3.55 5.62
N MET A 40 14.44 -4.77 6.05
CA MET A 40 13.08 -5.30 6.03
C MET A 40 12.13 -4.48 6.91
N ASP A 41 12.57 -4.11 8.11
CA ASP A 41 11.81 -3.24 9.03
C ASP A 41 11.60 -1.84 8.43
N SER A 42 12.61 -1.28 7.77
CA SER A 42 12.52 0.00 7.05
C SER A 42 11.50 -0.07 5.91
N ASN A 43 11.50 -1.15 5.13
CA ASN A 43 10.54 -1.37 4.05
C ASN A 43 9.10 -1.39 4.59
N TYR A 44 8.84 -2.14 5.67
CA TYR A 44 7.50 -2.16 6.28
C TYR A 44 7.13 -0.80 6.88
N SER A 45 8.07 -0.06 7.47
CA SER A 45 7.81 1.29 7.95
C SER A 45 7.39 2.22 6.81
N GLN A 46 8.07 2.13 5.66
CA GLN A 46 7.75 2.93 4.48
C GLN A 46 6.37 2.58 3.92
N ILE A 47 6.01 1.29 3.83
CA ILE A 47 4.67 0.85 3.40
C ILE A 47 3.56 1.49 4.24
N ARG A 48 3.75 1.61 5.55
CA ARG A 48 2.73 2.23 6.44
C ARG A 48 2.55 3.72 6.15
N GLN A 49 3.64 4.42 5.87
CA GLN A 49 3.61 5.83 5.50
C GLN A 49 2.90 6.00 4.15
N ASP A 50 3.33 5.25 3.14
CA ASP A 50 2.76 5.30 1.78
C ASP A 50 1.27 4.93 1.79
N ALA A 51 0.87 3.92 2.57
CA ALA A 51 -0.54 3.53 2.72
C ALA A 51 -1.40 4.64 3.32
N SER A 52 -0.87 5.37 4.31
CA SER A 52 -1.58 6.49 4.92
C SER A 52 -1.75 7.64 3.92
N GLU A 53 -0.72 7.91 3.13
CA GLU A 53 -0.73 8.92 2.08
C GLU A 53 -1.72 8.57 0.96
N ILE A 54 -1.65 7.35 0.41
CA ILE A 54 -2.59 6.84 -0.60
C ILE A 54 -4.03 6.87 -0.05
N GLY A 55 -4.23 6.50 1.22
CA GLY A 55 -5.54 6.57 1.88
C GLY A 55 -6.12 7.98 1.89
N SER A 56 -5.28 8.99 2.14
CA SER A 56 -5.71 10.39 2.08
C SER A 56 -6.12 10.82 0.67
N PHE A 57 -5.39 10.39 -0.36
CA PHE A 57 -5.72 10.68 -1.75
C PHE A 57 -7.00 9.98 -2.19
N ALA A 58 -7.20 8.72 -1.83
CA ALA A 58 -8.43 7.97 -2.12
C ALA A 58 -9.66 8.62 -1.45
N LEU A 59 -9.52 9.09 -0.21
CA LEU A 59 -10.59 9.79 0.48
C LEU A 59 -10.88 11.17 -0.15
N SER A 60 -9.84 11.94 -0.50
CA SER A 60 -10.01 13.23 -1.16
C SER A 60 -10.69 13.08 -2.52
N TRP A 61 -10.32 12.06 -3.29
CA TRP A 61 -10.99 11.70 -4.53
C TRP A 61 -12.49 11.45 -4.32
N ALA A 62 -12.84 10.55 -3.39
CA ALA A 62 -14.21 10.16 -3.13
C ALA A 62 -15.05 11.34 -2.62
N GLN A 63 -14.47 12.21 -1.78
CA GLN A 63 -15.09 13.45 -1.32
C GLN A 63 -15.37 14.42 -2.47
N ASN A 64 -14.37 14.64 -3.34
CA ASN A 64 -14.52 15.53 -4.49
C ASN A 64 -15.60 15.02 -5.46
N ARG A 65 -15.70 13.69 -5.63
CA ARG A 65 -16.75 13.06 -6.44
C ARG A 65 -18.14 13.21 -5.83
N ALA A 66 -18.29 12.96 -4.53
CA ALA A 66 -19.56 13.17 -3.82
C ALA A 66 -20.03 14.64 -3.87
N HIS A 67 -19.11 15.60 -3.83
CA HIS A 67 -19.47 17.03 -3.93
C HIS A 67 -19.76 17.49 -5.36
N SER A 68 -19.14 16.87 -6.37
CA SER A 68 -19.25 17.27 -7.78
C SER A 68 -20.25 16.43 -8.57
N GLN A 69 -21.12 15.69 -7.90
CA GLN A 69 -22.11 14.85 -8.57
C GLN A 69 -23.18 15.71 -9.28
N PRO A 70 -23.72 15.27 -10.42
CA PRO A 70 -24.77 16.01 -11.12
C PRO A 70 -26.02 16.16 -10.24
N PRO A 71 -26.86 17.18 -10.50
CA PRO A 71 -28.13 17.32 -9.81
C PRO A 71 -29.00 16.06 -9.98
N GLY A 72 -29.59 15.61 -8.87
CA GLY A 72 -30.42 14.41 -8.81
C GLY A 72 -29.65 13.12 -8.54
N TYR A 73 -28.39 13.17 -8.09
CA TYR A 73 -27.69 12.03 -7.50
C TYR A 73 -27.31 12.36 -6.05
N ASN A 74 -27.34 11.34 -5.18
CA ASN A 74 -26.96 11.48 -3.77
C ASN A 74 -26.04 10.32 -3.32
N TYR A 75 -24.98 10.08 -4.09
CA TYR A 75 -23.94 9.14 -3.70
C TYR A 75 -23.09 9.71 -2.58
N THR A 76 -22.81 8.90 -1.56
CA THR A 76 -21.94 9.27 -0.46
C THR A 76 -20.48 8.93 -0.77
N VAL A 77 -19.57 9.41 0.07
CA VAL A 77 -18.14 9.07 0.00
C VAL A 77 -17.94 7.55 0.11
N LYS A 78 -18.77 6.87 0.90
CA LYS A 78 -18.73 5.41 1.07
C LYS A 78 -19.06 4.70 -0.23
N ASP A 79 -20.07 5.16 -0.97
CA ASP A 79 -20.46 4.52 -2.25
C ASP A 79 -19.33 4.55 -3.27
N PHE A 80 -18.57 5.66 -3.36
CA PHE A 80 -17.43 5.75 -4.29
C PHE A 80 -16.29 4.79 -3.93
N LEU A 81 -16.12 4.44 -2.65
CA LEU A 81 -15.07 3.53 -2.19
C LEU A 81 -15.51 2.06 -2.28
N ASP A 82 -16.75 1.76 -1.91
CA ASP A 82 -17.21 0.39 -1.63
C ASP A 82 -18.18 -0.19 -2.67
N GLN A 83 -18.78 0.64 -3.52
CA GLN A 83 -19.79 0.20 -4.49
C GLN A 83 -19.38 0.43 -5.95
N ASP A 84 -19.82 -0.50 -6.81
CA ASP A 84 -19.77 -0.33 -8.26
C ASP A 84 -20.97 0.54 -8.69
N ILE A 85 -20.71 1.82 -8.95
CA ILE A 85 -21.73 2.76 -9.38
C ILE A 85 -21.83 2.72 -10.89
N SER A 86 -22.94 2.21 -11.40
CA SER A 86 -23.31 2.33 -12.80
C SER A 86 -24.64 3.06 -12.90
N ALA A 87 -24.60 4.38 -13.14
CA ALA A 87 -25.81 5.10 -13.47
C ALA A 87 -26.37 4.51 -14.78
N ARG A 88 -27.60 3.99 -14.74
CA ARG A 88 -28.31 3.40 -15.91
C ARG A 88 -28.67 4.43 -16.99
N ASP A 89 -28.38 5.71 -16.76
CA ASP A 89 -28.76 6.81 -17.63
C ASP A 89 -27.55 7.56 -18.20
N GLU A 90 -27.77 8.18 -19.36
CA GLU A 90 -26.82 8.89 -20.24
C GLU A 90 -25.98 10.03 -19.60
N ARG A 91 -26.12 10.27 -18.29
CA ARG A 91 -25.43 11.33 -17.53
C ARG A 91 -24.03 10.91 -17.04
N GLY A 92 -23.61 9.68 -17.31
CA GLY A 92 -22.18 9.30 -17.37
C GLY A 92 -21.45 9.14 -16.03
N LEU A 93 -22.16 8.96 -14.90
CA LEU A 93 -21.52 8.64 -13.63
C LEU A 93 -21.27 7.13 -13.55
N ASN A 94 -20.05 6.72 -13.92
CA ASN A 94 -19.57 5.34 -13.84
C ASN A 94 -18.35 5.30 -12.92
N ASN A 95 -18.43 4.47 -11.88
CA ASN A 95 -17.35 4.26 -10.93
C ASN A 95 -17.24 2.78 -10.55
N LYS A 96 -16.01 2.32 -10.37
CA LYS A 96 -15.72 1.00 -9.82
C LYS A 96 -15.29 1.15 -8.37
N LYS A 97 -15.72 0.23 -7.52
CA LYS A 97 -15.30 0.24 -6.12
C LYS A 97 -13.79 0.10 -6.01
N LEU A 98 -13.19 0.72 -5.01
CA LEU A 98 -11.77 0.57 -4.68
C LEU A 98 -11.54 -0.55 -3.65
N VAL A 99 -12.53 -0.81 -2.80
CA VAL A 99 -12.49 -1.90 -1.82
C VAL A 99 -12.38 -3.26 -2.51
N ASP A 100 -11.71 -4.18 -1.82
CA ASP A 100 -11.38 -5.53 -2.24
C ASP A 100 -10.39 -5.62 -3.41
N LYS A 101 -9.56 -4.58 -3.57
CA LYS A 101 -8.58 -4.49 -4.64
C LYS A 101 -7.24 -4.02 -4.11
N TYR A 102 -6.20 -4.42 -4.83
CA TYR A 102 -4.87 -3.85 -4.66
C TYR A 102 -4.76 -2.50 -5.36
N THR A 103 -3.91 -1.64 -4.82
CA THR A 103 -3.64 -0.30 -5.38
C THR A 103 -3.13 -0.30 -6.82
N GLY A 104 -2.52 -1.40 -7.30
CA GLY A 104 -2.10 -1.55 -8.71
C GLY A 104 -3.23 -1.90 -9.67
N ASN A 105 -4.47 -2.03 -9.20
CA ASN A 105 -5.64 -2.26 -10.03
C ASN A 105 -5.97 -0.98 -10.84
N THR A 106 -6.46 -1.13 -12.08
CA THR A 106 -6.81 -0.01 -12.97
C THR A 106 -7.87 0.92 -12.36
N ASP A 107 -8.70 0.43 -11.44
CA ASP A 107 -9.70 1.26 -10.77
C ASP A 107 -9.07 2.33 -9.87
N TYR A 108 -7.79 2.19 -9.50
CA TYR A 108 -7.02 3.20 -8.77
C TYR A 108 -6.40 4.29 -9.63
N GLU A 109 -6.48 4.23 -10.97
CA GLU A 109 -5.95 5.28 -11.86
C GLU A 109 -6.55 6.67 -11.53
N VAL A 110 -7.80 6.69 -11.03
CA VAL A 110 -8.48 7.92 -10.57
C VAL A 110 -7.86 8.53 -9.32
N VAL A 111 -7.24 7.71 -8.46
CA VAL A 111 -6.50 8.13 -7.28
C VAL A 111 -5.09 8.55 -7.68
N GLU A 112 -4.45 7.76 -8.55
CA GLU A 112 -3.12 8.07 -9.12
C GLU A 112 -3.10 9.46 -9.77
N ALA A 113 -4.17 9.82 -10.50
CA ALA A 113 -4.30 11.12 -11.17
C ALA A 113 -4.29 12.34 -10.23
N LEU A 114 -4.50 12.15 -8.92
CA LEU A 114 -4.42 13.23 -7.92
C LEU A 114 -3.00 13.46 -7.40
N ILE A 115 -2.06 12.56 -7.70
CA ILE A 115 -0.72 12.55 -7.12
C ILE A 115 0.26 13.16 -8.10
N ALA A 116 1.06 14.12 -7.64
CA ALA A 116 2.12 14.68 -8.46
C ALA A 116 3.19 13.62 -8.76
N PRO A 117 3.76 13.56 -9.98
CA PRO A 117 4.75 12.53 -10.33
C PRO A 117 5.97 12.47 -9.41
N GLN A 118 6.35 13.58 -8.77
CA GLN A 118 7.48 13.63 -7.82
C GLN A 118 7.15 13.04 -6.44
N GLN A 119 5.85 12.92 -6.11
CA GLN A 119 5.33 12.40 -4.86
C GLN A 119 4.77 10.98 -5.01
N MET A 120 4.98 10.34 -6.17
CA MET A 120 4.41 9.03 -6.44
C MET A 120 4.96 7.98 -5.45
N PRO A 121 4.11 7.38 -4.59
CA PRO A 121 4.55 6.40 -3.61
C PRO A 121 4.98 5.11 -4.30
N ARG A 122 6.04 4.49 -3.79
CA ARG A 122 6.68 3.31 -4.42
C ARG A 122 6.76 2.14 -3.45
N ASN A 123 6.46 0.94 -3.93
CA ASN A 123 6.62 -0.26 -3.12
C ASN A 123 8.12 -0.51 -2.85
N PRO A 124 8.58 -0.54 -1.59
CA PRO A 124 9.99 -0.67 -1.26
C PRO A 124 10.59 -2.07 -1.53
N PHE A 125 9.77 -3.04 -1.93
CA PHE A 125 10.23 -4.37 -2.33
C PHE A 125 10.54 -4.51 -3.82
N ASN A 126 9.90 -3.72 -4.68
CA ASN A 126 10.10 -3.79 -6.14
C ASN A 126 10.38 -2.44 -6.81
N GLU A 127 10.38 -1.34 -6.04
CA GLU A 127 10.68 0.04 -6.45
C GLU A 127 9.73 0.65 -7.49
N ALA A 128 8.66 -0.07 -7.85
CA ALA A 128 7.60 0.38 -8.76
C ALA A 128 6.55 1.22 -8.03
N SER A 129 5.80 2.03 -8.78
CA SER A 129 4.67 2.79 -8.23
C SER A 129 3.63 1.83 -7.65
N TYR A 130 3.00 2.17 -6.51
CA TYR A 130 1.89 1.35 -5.99
C TYR A 130 0.74 1.19 -6.99
N PHE A 131 0.59 2.14 -7.92
CA PHE A 131 -0.44 2.13 -8.96
C PHE A 131 -0.05 1.32 -10.19
N ASP A 132 1.21 0.87 -10.30
CA ASP A 132 1.63 0.00 -11.39
C ASP A 132 1.01 -1.40 -11.25
N LYS A 133 0.64 -2.00 -12.39
CA LYS A 133 0.04 -3.36 -12.45
C LYS A 133 0.88 -4.46 -11.80
N VAL A 134 2.20 -4.25 -11.64
CA VAL A 134 3.06 -5.19 -10.92
C VAL A 134 2.65 -5.34 -9.45
N ASN A 135 2.07 -4.29 -8.87
CA ASN A 135 1.50 -4.22 -7.53
C ASN A 135 0.00 -4.58 -7.48
N ASN A 136 -0.49 -5.31 -8.48
CA ASN A 136 -1.81 -5.94 -8.48
C ASN A 136 -1.70 -7.47 -8.41
N ASP A 137 -2.76 -8.11 -7.93
CA ASP A 137 -2.95 -9.56 -7.93
C ASP A 137 -4.44 -9.90 -7.85
N ASP A 138 -4.83 -11.05 -8.39
CA ASP A 138 -6.23 -11.53 -8.32
C ASP A 138 -6.49 -12.27 -7.00
N LYS A 139 -5.42 -12.65 -6.27
CA LYS A 139 -5.49 -13.33 -4.99
C LYS A 139 -5.17 -12.39 -3.84
N ALA A 140 -6.07 -12.35 -2.85
CA ALA A 140 -5.84 -11.71 -1.55
C ALA A 140 -5.78 -12.78 -0.44
N PRO A 141 -4.69 -12.87 0.36
CA PRO A 141 -3.41 -12.19 0.18
C PRO A 141 -2.63 -12.70 -1.05
N SER A 142 -1.82 -11.82 -1.65
CA SER A 142 -0.84 -12.11 -2.69
C SER A 142 0.46 -12.70 -2.12
N ASN A 143 1.20 -13.46 -2.94
CA ASN A 143 2.56 -13.90 -2.63
C ASN A 143 3.61 -12.79 -2.83
N LYS A 144 3.24 -11.68 -3.51
CA LYS A 144 4.14 -10.55 -3.72
C LYS A 144 4.18 -9.71 -2.44
N PRO A 145 5.37 -9.34 -1.92
CA PRO A 145 5.47 -8.56 -0.70
C PRO A 145 5.10 -7.08 -0.89
N GLY A 146 4.54 -6.48 0.15
CA GLY A 146 4.30 -5.05 0.23
C GLY A 146 3.15 -4.54 -0.63
N LEU A 147 2.31 -5.40 -1.18
CA LEU A 147 1.12 -4.95 -1.92
C LEU A 147 0.08 -4.38 -0.94
N LEU A 148 -0.49 -3.21 -1.28
CA LEU A 148 -1.53 -2.55 -0.48
C LEU A 148 -2.92 -2.94 -0.98
N TYR A 149 -3.72 -3.55 -0.10
CA TYR A 149 -5.09 -3.99 -0.35
C TYR A 149 -6.07 -3.18 0.50
N LEU A 150 -7.07 -2.56 -0.12
CA LEU A 150 -8.10 -1.83 0.62
C LEU A 150 -9.22 -2.78 1.07
N ALA A 151 -9.37 -2.93 2.37
CA ALA A 151 -10.44 -3.71 3.00
C ALA A 151 -11.44 -2.77 3.68
N ALA A 152 -12.73 -3.12 3.62
CA ALA A 152 -13.78 -2.45 4.37
C ALA A 152 -14.50 -3.46 5.28
N ARG A 153 -14.67 -3.10 6.56
CA ARG A 153 -15.37 -3.93 7.54
C ARG A 153 -16.27 -3.12 8.45
N PRO A 154 -17.44 -3.64 8.86
CA PRO A 154 -18.31 -2.96 9.82
C PRO A 154 -17.55 -2.66 11.11
N ASP A 155 -17.89 -1.57 11.80
CA ASP A 155 -17.34 -1.32 13.13
C ASP A 155 -17.91 -2.35 14.13
N PRO A 156 -17.07 -3.17 14.80
CA PRO A 156 -17.52 -4.09 15.86
C PRO A 156 -18.29 -3.43 17.00
N LYS A 157 -18.08 -2.13 17.26
CA LYS A 157 -18.83 -1.39 18.30
C LYS A 157 -20.11 -0.77 17.76
N ASP A 158 -20.12 -0.38 16.50
CA ASP A 158 -21.16 0.45 15.91
C ASP A 158 -21.39 0.05 14.44
N LYS A 159 -22.28 -0.92 14.25
CA LYS A 159 -22.52 -1.55 12.95
C LYS A 159 -23.11 -0.61 11.89
N ASP A 160 -23.44 0.61 12.26
CA ASP A 160 -23.87 1.66 11.34
C ASP A 160 -22.68 2.43 10.74
N TYR A 161 -21.45 1.99 11.01
CA TYR A 161 -20.24 2.54 10.39
C TYR A 161 -19.41 1.46 9.72
N LEU A 162 -18.83 1.82 8.57
CA LEU A 162 -17.86 1.04 7.84
C LEU A 162 -16.47 1.64 8.05
N ASN A 163 -15.52 0.79 8.45
CA ASN A 163 -14.13 1.16 8.60
C ASN A 163 -13.33 0.65 7.41
N PHE A 164 -12.48 1.52 6.86
CA PHE A 164 -11.61 1.24 5.73
C PHE A 164 -10.17 1.15 6.21
N TYR A 165 -9.48 0.09 5.82
CA TYR A 165 -8.09 -0.15 6.18
C TYR A 165 -7.29 -0.61 4.96
N PHE A 166 -6.07 -0.12 4.83
CA PHE A 166 -5.07 -0.77 4.00
C PHE A 166 -4.42 -1.92 4.75
N LEU A 167 -4.53 -3.11 4.20
CA LEU A 167 -3.75 -4.28 4.58
C LEU A 167 -2.57 -4.41 3.63
N TYR A 168 -1.47 -5.00 4.11
CA TYR A 168 -0.32 -5.24 3.27
C TYR A 168 0.24 -6.65 3.41
N THR A 169 0.73 -7.17 2.29
CA THR A 169 1.26 -8.53 2.22
C THR A 169 2.67 -8.58 2.80
N ALA A 170 2.94 -9.66 3.54
CA ALA A 170 4.27 -9.92 4.05
C ALA A 170 5.15 -10.54 2.96
N GLU A 171 6.46 -10.52 3.18
CA GLU A 171 7.36 -11.44 2.50
C GLU A 171 6.97 -12.90 2.86
N SER A 172 6.63 -13.66 1.83
CA SER A 172 6.31 -15.08 1.90
C SER A 172 7.45 -15.91 1.30
N ASP A 173 7.88 -16.94 2.01
CA ASP A 173 8.67 -18.01 1.41
C ASP A 173 7.75 -19.05 0.74
N GLU A 174 8.31 -19.85 -0.18
CA GLU A 174 7.54 -20.85 -0.94
C GLU A 174 6.80 -21.88 -0.06
N LYS A 175 7.23 -22.09 1.19
CA LYS A 175 6.66 -23.07 2.12
C LYS A 175 5.52 -22.48 2.95
N SER A 176 5.62 -21.19 3.21
CA SER A 176 4.76 -20.37 4.06
C SER A 176 3.51 -19.89 3.32
N GLY A 177 3.61 -19.69 2.00
CA GLY A 177 2.52 -19.19 1.16
C GLY A 177 2.14 -17.73 1.45
N ALA A 178 1.22 -17.21 0.63
CA ALA A 178 0.71 -15.85 0.76
C ALA A 178 0.11 -15.58 2.14
N ARG A 179 0.48 -14.45 2.73
CA ARG A 179 -0.01 -14.02 4.03
C ARG A 179 -0.03 -12.51 4.16
N TRP A 180 -0.95 -12.02 4.97
CA TRP A 180 -0.93 -10.64 5.41
C TRP A 180 0.20 -10.41 6.44
N PHE A 181 0.68 -9.18 6.54
CA PHE A 181 1.68 -8.79 7.51
C PHE A 181 1.11 -8.75 8.94
N ASP A 182 1.91 -9.23 9.91
CA ASP A 182 1.67 -9.09 11.36
C ASP A 182 0.26 -9.52 11.86
N GLY A 183 -0.27 -10.60 11.28
CA GLY A 183 -1.57 -11.15 11.66
C GLY A 183 -2.76 -10.26 11.29
N MET A 184 -2.58 -9.37 10.31
CA MET A 184 -3.69 -8.75 9.59
C MET A 184 -4.55 -9.82 8.91
N ASN A 185 -5.82 -9.52 8.71
CA ASN A 185 -6.72 -10.39 7.99
C ASN A 185 -7.86 -9.55 7.41
N ASP A 186 -8.13 -9.74 6.13
CA ASP A 186 -9.23 -9.09 5.45
C ASP A 186 -10.57 -9.67 5.87
N GLN A 187 -10.66 -10.92 6.32
CA GLN A 187 -11.92 -11.61 6.65
C GLN A 187 -12.33 -11.53 8.13
N ASP A 188 -11.50 -10.95 9.00
CA ASP A 188 -11.76 -10.85 10.44
C ASP A 188 -11.83 -9.38 10.89
N ASP A 189 -12.99 -8.98 11.42
CA ASP A 189 -13.32 -7.62 11.86
C ASP A 189 -12.36 -7.04 12.91
N ASN A 190 -11.68 -7.88 13.68
CA ASN A 190 -10.69 -7.46 14.66
C ASN A 190 -9.28 -7.41 14.07
N GLN A 191 -8.92 -8.39 13.24
CA GLN A 191 -7.58 -8.46 12.66
C GLN A 191 -7.38 -7.43 11.53
N VAL A 192 -8.43 -7.03 10.82
CA VAL A 192 -8.37 -5.95 9.82
C VAL A 192 -7.88 -4.63 10.41
N ARG A 193 -8.16 -4.38 11.70
CA ARG A 193 -7.79 -3.16 12.44
C ARG A 193 -6.30 -3.03 12.69
N ARG A 194 -5.52 -4.10 12.47
CA ARG A 194 -4.06 -4.05 12.48
C ARG A 194 -3.48 -3.38 11.23
N GLY A 195 -4.32 -3.22 10.20
CA GLY A 195 -4.00 -2.46 9.00
C GLY A 195 -3.88 -0.96 9.25
N ILE A 196 -3.64 -0.23 8.18
CA ILE A 196 -3.53 1.23 8.19
C ILE A 196 -4.91 1.84 8.00
N PHE A 197 -5.42 2.50 9.03
CA PHE A 197 -6.72 3.14 9.00
C PHE A 197 -6.78 4.23 7.92
N VAL A 198 -7.81 4.18 7.09
CA VAL A 198 -8.08 5.16 6.04
C VAL A 198 -9.23 6.08 6.45
N ALA A 199 -10.39 5.50 6.75
CA ALA A 199 -11.58 6.25 7.09
C ALA A 199 -12.58 5.41 7.90
N ARG A 200 -13.45 6.11 8.64
CA ARG A 200 -14.66 5.57 9.24
C ARG A 200 -15.83 6.38 8.69
N LEU A 201 -16.69 5.74 7.91
CA LEU A 201 -17.83 6.38 7.25
C LEU A 201 -19.13 5.74 7.73
N TYR A 202 -20.21 6.50 7.73
CA TYR A 202 -21.54 5.97 8.04
C TYR A 202 -21.95 4.98 6.95
N ASP A 203 -22.46 3.82 7.35
CA ASP A 203 -23.05 2.81 6.47
C ASP A 203 -24.56 3.05 6.42
N ASP A 204 -24.96 3.90 5.49
CA ASP A 204 -26.34 4.33 5.28
C ASP A 204 -27.28 3.22 4.82
N LYS A 205 -26.77 2.02 4.47
CA LYS A 205 -27.50 0.82 3.99
C LYS A 205 -28.43 1.04 2.78
N GLU A 206 -28.71 2.28 2.43
CA GLU A 206 -29.38 2.72 1.22
C GLU A 206 -28.30 3.01 0.18
N ASP A 207 -28.33 2.28 -0.93
CA ASP A 207 -27.47 2.62 -2.05
C ASP A 207 -27.86 4.00 -2.59
N GLY A 208 -26.87 4.87 -2.78
CA GLY A 208 -27.08 6.13 -3.47
C GLY A 208 -27.83 5.88 -4.78
N ALA A 209 -28.99 6.51 -4.94
CA ALA A 209 -29.83 6.37 -6.12
C ALA A 209 -29.99 7.73 -6.80
N PRO A 210 -30.24 7.76 -8.12
CA PRO A 210 -30.77 8.96 -8.73
C PRO A 210 -32.08 9.34 -8.03
N GLU A 211 -32.21 10.58 -7.56
CA GLU A 211 -33.47 11.08 -7.05
C GLU A 211 -34.54 10.92 -8.16
N PRO A 212 -35.72 10.36 -7.85
CA PRO A 212 -36.78 10.29 -8.81
C PRO A 212 -37.10 11.73 -9.24
N ALA A 213 -37.06 11.98 -10.56
CA ALA A 213 -37.38 13.29 -11.12
C ALA A 213 -38.73 13.75 -10.54
N SER A 214 -38.69 14.72 -9.64
CA SER A 214 -39.91 15.28 -9.08
C SER A 214 -40.73 15.83 -10.25
N LEU A 215 -41.95 15.32 -10.41
CA LEU A 215 -42.94 15.84 -11.35
C LEU A 215 -43.34 17.25 -10.88
N THR A 216 -42.47 18.23 -11.11
CA THR A 216 -42.74 19.65 -10.86
C THR A 216 -42.85 20.34 -12.21
N GLY A 217 -44.08 20.58 -12.66
CA GLY A 217 -44.36 21.36 -13.85
C GLY A 217 -45.60 20.93 -14.63
N ARG A 218 -46.78 21.06 -14.01
CA ARG A 218 -48.03 21.36 -14.73
C ARG A 218 -48.63 22.62 -14.14
#